data_AF-A0A1Y1UJ05-F1
#
_entry.id   AF-A0A1Y1UJ05-F1
#
_cell.length_a   1.000
_cell.length_b   1.000
_cell.length_c   1.000
_cell.angle_alpha   90.00
_cell.angle_beta   90.00
_cell.angle_gamma   90.00
#
_symmetry.space_group_name_H-M   'P 1'
#
loop_
_entity.id
_entity.type
_entity.pdbx_description
1 polymer ?
#
loop_
_entity_poly.entity_id
_entity_poly.type
_entity_poly.pdbx_seq_one_letter_code
_entity_poly.pdbx_strand_id
1 'polypeptide(L)'
;INEKRNKLNNIIKECDIEKLICFYQDNDALMDNINDSNYDVLSNAISFGLPLDFIESIINLFSYSNFDYEVPKNIFAETITPAVYSLLLSRSDVCSLLISNGADIN
;
A
#
# COMPACT_ATOMS: atom_id res chain seq x y z
N ILE A 1 -13.01 -2.11 12.27
CA ILE A 1 -11.83 -1.96 11.39
C ILE A 1 -12.19 -1.37 10.01
N ASN A 2 -13.25 -1.86 9.34
CA ASN A 2 -13.66 -1.37 8.01
C ASN A 2 -13.90 0.15 7.93
N GLU A 3 -14.57 0.76 8.91
CA GLU A 3 -14.75 2.22 8.94
C GLU A 3 -13.41 2.98 8.99
N LYS A 4 -12.43 2.46 9.74
CA LYS A 4 -11.09 3.04 9.81
C LYS A 4 -10.34 2.86 8.49
N ARG A 5 -10.43 1.70 7.84
CA ARG A 5 -9.88 1.47 6.49
C ARG A 5 -10.48 2.43 5.45
N ASN A 6 -11.78 2.67 5.51
CA ASN A 6 -12.45 3.64 4.64
C ASN A 6 -11.93 5.07 4.90
N LYS A 7 -11.80 5.46 6.18
CA LYS A 7 -11.22 6.76 6.53
C LYS A 7 -9.77 6.89 6.09
N LEU A 8 -8.95 5.86 6.30
CA LEU A 8 -7.56 5.80 5.85
C LEU A 8 -7.46 5.93 4.33
N ASN A 9 -8.29 5.20 3.57
CA ASN A 9 -8.33 5.31 2.12
C ASN A 9 -8.68 6.73 1.65
N ASN A 10 -9.58 7.43 2.33
CA ASN A 10 -9.89 8.83 2.00
C ASN A 10 -8.69 9.73 2.23
N ILE A 11 -7.99 9.58 3.36
CA ILE A 11 -6.77 10.35 3.67
C ILE A 11 -5.67 10.07 2.65
N ILE A 12 -5.46 8.80 2.29
CA ILE A 12 -4.47 8.39 1.29
C ILE A 12 -4.78 9.01 -0.08
N LYS A 13 -6.06 9.05 -0.50
CA LYS A 13 -6.47 9.69 -1.76
C LYS A 13 -6.28 11.20 -1.76
N GLU A 14 -6.30 11.84 -0.59
CA GLU A 14 -5.96 13.26 -0.47
C GLU A 14 -4.47 13.54 -0.69
N CYS A 15 -3.61 12.50 -0.68
CA CYS A 15 -2.17 12.60 -0.88
C CYS A 15 -1.49 13.57 0.12
N ASP A 16 -2.06 13.69 1.33
CA ASP A 16 -1.60 14.56 2.41
C ASP A 16 -0.85 13.74 3.46
N ILE A 17 0.49 13.85 3.46
CA ILE A 17 1.35 13.01 4.29
C ILE A 17 1.22 13.36 5.78
N GLU A 18 0.98 14.63 6.12
CA GLU A 18 0.80 15.06 7.51
C GLU A 18 -0.47 14.45 8.09
N LYS A 19 -1.58 14.47 7.34
CA LYS A 19 -2.82 13.80 7.76
C LYS A 19 -2.65 12.29 7.90
N LEU A 20 -1.89 11.66 7.00
CA LEU A 20 -1.61 10.23 7.08
C LEU A 20 -0.82 9.89 8.35
N ILE A 21 0.23 10.66 8.67
CA ILE A 21 1.04 10.49 9.88
C ILE A 21 0.19 10.68 11.14
N CYS A 22 -0.61 11.76 11.21
CA CYS A 22 -1.51 11.99 12.34
C CYS A 22 -2.49 10.83 12.53
N PHE A 23 -3.09 10.35 11.44
CA PHE A 23 -4.00 9.20 11.50
C PHE A 23 -3.30 7.94 11.99
N TYR A 24 -2.08 7.67 11.53
CA TYR A 24 -1.27 6.54 11.96
C TYR A 24 -1.02 6.60 13.48
N GLN A 25 -0.51 7.74 13.96
CA GLN A 25 -0.19 7.95 15.38
C GLN A 25 -1.42 7.84 16.30
N ASP A 26 -2.56 8.39 15.88
CA ASP A 26 -3.83 8.29 16.62
C ASP A 26 -4.37 6.85 16.70
N ASN A 27 -3.85 5.94 15.86
CA ASN A 27 -4.37 4.58 15.70
C ASN A 27 -3.27 3.52 15.78
N ASP A 28 -2.13 3.80 16.40
CA ASP A 28 -0.91 2.98 16.38
C ASP A 28 -1.17 1.49 16.64
N ALA A 29 -1.87 1.15 17.74
CA ALA A 29 -2.23 -0.24 18.09
C ALA A 29 -3.10 -0.99 17.04
N LEU A 30 -3.76 -0.26 16.14
CA LEU A 30 -4.55 -0.83 15.05
C LEU A 30 -3.72 -0.99 13.76
N MET A 31 -2.62 -0.24 13.61
CA MET A 31 -1.79 -0.28 12.40
C MET A 31 -1.14 -1.66 12.24
N ASP A 32 -0.81 -2.34 13.34
CA ASP A 32 -0.31 -3.72 13.34
C ASP A 32 -1.23 -4.72 12.61
N ASN A 33 -2.54 -4.44 12.58
CA ASN A 33 -3.55 -5.33 12.00
C ASN A 33 -4.38 -4.64 10.90
N ILE A 34 -3.92 -3.49 10.38
CA ILE A 34 -4.67 -2.76 9.35
C ILE A 34 -4.70 -3.54 8.04
N ASN A 35 -3.62 -4.25 7.71
CA ASN A 35 -3.51 -5.10 6.53
C ASN A 35 -3.99 -6.53 6.85
N ASP A 36 -4.69 -7.14 5.90
CA ASP A 36 -5.09 -8.55 5.93
C ASP A 36 -5.27 -9.09 4.49
N SER A 37 -5.79 -10.32 4.36
CA SER A 37 -6.02 -10.95 3.06
C SER A 37 -7.04 -10.23 2.16
N ASN A 38 -7.78 -9.25 2.69
CA ASN A 38 -8.85 -8.52 2.02
C ASN A 38 -8.55 -7.02 1.87
N TYR A 39 -7.49 -6.51 2.50
CA TYR A 39 -7.13 -5.11 2.49
C TYR A 39 -5.61 -4.94 2.70
N ASP A 40 -5.01 -4.11 1.86
CA ASP A 40 -3.59 -3.75 1.97
C ASP A 40 -3.41 -2.27 1.64
N VAL A 41 -2.78 -1.52 2.54
CA VAL A 41 -2.57 -0.07 2.40
C VAL A 41 -1.77 0.25 1.13
N LEU A 42 -0.65 -0.44 0.93
CA LEU A 42 0.23 -0.24 -0.22
C LEU A 42 -0.47 -0.55 -1.53
N SER A 43 -1.13 -1.70 -1.67
CA SER A 43 -1.86 -2.08 -2.89
C SER A 43 -2.99 -1.08 -3.22
N ASN A 44 -3.70 -0.57 -2.21
CA ASN A 44 -4.68 0.50 -2.43
C ASN A 44 -4.02 1.80 -2.91
N ALA A 45 -2.91 2.20 -2.31
CA ALA A 45 -2.19 3.40 -2.73
C ALA A 45 -1.67 3.32 -4.18
N ILE A 46 -1.18 2.15 -4.58
CA ILE A 46 -0.76 1.87 -5.96
C ILE A 46 -1.97 1.99 -6.91
N SER A 47 -3.11 1.39 -6.55
CA SER A 47 -4.33 1.43 -7.36
C SER A 47 -4.94 2.83 -7.50
N PHE A 48 -4.76 3.68 -6.50
CA PHE A 48 -5.16 5.09 -6.56
C PHE A 48 -4.22 5.96 -7.42
N GLY A 49 -3.11 5.41 -7.92
CA GLY A 49 -2.20 6.12 -8.80
C GLY A 49 -1.39 7.21 -8.10
N LEU A 50 -1.07 7.04 -6.82
CA LEU A 50 -0.38 8.07 -6.03
C LEU A 50 1.07 8.29 -6.49
N PRO A 51 1.63 9.51 -6.29
CA PRO A 51 3.03 9.82 -6.57
C PRO A 51 4.02 8.86 -5.89
N LEU A 52 5.18 8.62 -6.53
CA LEU A 52 6.17 7.64 -6.07
C LEU A 52 6.72 7.95 -4.66
N ASP A 53 7.02 9.21 -4.38
CA ASP A 53 7.48 9.70 -3.08
C ASP A 53 6.44 9.46 -1.96
N PHE A 54 5.15 9.55 -2.30
CA PHE A 54 4.08 9.19 -1.38
C PHE A 54 4.00 7.68 -1.13
N ILE A 55 4.21 6.87 -2.17
CA ILE A 55 4.32 5.40 -2.04
C ILE A 55 5.51 5.03 -1.14
N GLU A 56 6.68 5.65 -1.33
CA GLU A 56 7.85 5.46 -0.45
C GLU A 56 7.52 5.83 1.01
N SER A 57 6.79 6.94 1.21
CA SER A 57 6.35 7.36 2.53
C SER A 57 5.43 6.34 3.20
N ILE A 58 4.53 5.70 2.45
CA ILE A 58 3.66 4.61 2.95
C ILE A 58 4.50 3.39 3.33
N ILE A 59 5.43 2.95 2.47
CA ILE A 59 6.30 1.81 2.73
C ILE A 59 7.04 2.00 4.06
N ASN A 60 7.60 3.20 4.27
CA ASN A 60 8.34 3.54 5.48
C ASN A 60 7.43 3.65 6.71
N LEU A 61 6.31 4.39 6.61
CA LEU A 61 5.42 4.64 7.74
C LEU A 61 4.77 3.35 8.27
N PHE A 62 4.37 2.45 7.37
CA PHE A 62 3.75 1.16 7.71
C PHE A 62 4.78 0.03 7.86
N SER A 63 6.08 0.34 7.79
CA SER A 63 7.17 -0.63 8.01
C SER A 63 7.08 -1.88 7.13
N TYR A 64 6.73 -1.74 5.85
CA TYR A 64 6.73 -2.85 4.90
C TYR A 64 8.15 -3.42 4.76
N SER A 65 8.28 -4.73 4.96
CA SER A 65 9.57 -5.45 4.89
C SER A 65 9.55 -6.69 3.98
N ASN A 66 8.37 -7.04 3.46
CA ASN A 66 8.16 -8.11 2.51
C ASN A 66 7.20 -7.61 1.42
N PHE A 67 7.52 -7.89 0.15
CA PHE A 67 6.74 -7.49 -1.02
C PHE A 67 6.27 -8.68 -1.86
N ASP A 68 6.54 -9.91 -1.42
CA ASP A 68 6.21 -11.16 -2.12
C ASP A 68 4.88 -11.76 -1.62
N TYR A 69 3.97 -10.89 -1.17
CA TYR A 69 2.64 -11.26 -0.73
C TYR A 69 1.62 -11.14 -1.86
N GLU A 70 0.47 -11.80 -1.71
CA GLU A 70 -0.63 -11.70 -2.68
C GLU A 70 -1.39 -10.38 -2.49
N VAL A 71 -1.59 -9.62 -3.58
CA VAL A 71 -2.50 -8.48 -3.57
C VAL A 71 -3.91 -8.96 -3.17
N PRO A 72 -4.58 -8.31 -2.20
CA PRO A 72 -5.89 -8.72 -1.75
C PRO A 72 -6.91 -8.84 -2.90
N LYS A 73 -7.72 -9.90 -2.88
CA LYS A 73 -8.70 -10.21 -3.94
C LYS A 73 -9.78 -9.16 -4.14
N ASN A 74 -10.04 -8.36 -3.11
CA ASN A 74 -10.95 -7.21 -3.18
C ASN A 74 -10.36 -6.02 -3.96
N ILE A 75 -9.04 -5.99 -4.13
CA ILE A 75 -8.31 -4.98 -4.92
C ILE A 75 -8.10 -5.49 -6.34
N PHE A 76 -7.63 -6.73 -6.48
CA PHE A 76 -7.42 -7.37 -7.78
C PHE A 76 -7.77 -8.85 -7.72
N ALA A 77 -8.58 -9.34 -8.67
CA ALA A 77 -9.17 -10.68 -8.56
C ALA A 77 -8.17 -11.84 -8.73
N GLU A 78 -7.05 -11.60 -9.40
CA GLU A 78 -6.02 -12.61 -9.65
C GLU A 78 -4.95 -12.62 -8.56
N THR A 79 -4.27 -13.76 -8.45
CA THR A 79 -3.20 -13.98 -7.49
C THR A 79 -1.90 -13.44 -8.08
N ILE A 80 -1.51 -12.23 -7.68
CA ILE A 80 -0.29 -11.55 -8.13
C ILE A 80 0.38 -10.81 -6.98
N THR A 81 1.68 -10.55 -7.10
CA THR A 81 2.43 -9.74 -6.13
C THR A 81 2.23 -8.23 -6.39
N PRO A 82 2.47 -7.37 -5.38
CA PRO A 82 2.50 -5.92 -5.56
C PRO A 82 3.38 -5.42 -6.71
N ALA A 83 4.52 -6.07 -6.96
CA ALA A 83 5.41 -5.73 -8.06
C ALA A 83 4.75 -5.99 -9.42
N VAL A 84 4.16 -7.18 -9.61
CA VAL A 84 3.42 -7.52 -10.84
C VAL A 84 2.17 -6.63 -10.99
N TYR A 85 1.45 -6.37 -9.90
CA TYR A 85 0.29 -5.48 -9.89
C TYR A 85 0.63 -4.06 -10.34
N SER A 86 1.77 -3.53 -9.88
CA SER A 86 2.27 -2.22 -10.30
C SER A 86 2.50 -2.15 -11.82
N LEU A 87 3.05 -3.22 -12.42
CA LEU A 87 3.25 -3.30 -13.87
C LEU A 87 1.92 -3.31 -14.64
N LEU A 88 0.92 -4.06 -14.18
CA LEU A 88 -0.41 -4.08 -14.80
C LEU A 88 -1.08 -2.71 -14.80
N LEU A 89 -0.80 -1.89 -13.78
CA LEU A 89 -1.27 -0.51 -13.67
C LEU A 89 -0.38 0.51 -14.39
N SER A 90 0.60 0.05 -15.19
CA SER A 90 1.57 0.91 -15.88
C SER A 90 2.41 1.78 -14.92
N ARG A 91 2.58 1.33 -13.67
CA ARG A 91 3.41 1.94 -12.62
C ARG A 91 4.78 1.27 -12.57
N SER A 92 5.54 1.40 -13.66
CA SER A 92 6.91 0.85 -13.75
C SER A 92 7.87 1.51 -12.75
N ASP A 93 7.59 2.76 -12.37
CA ASP A 93 8.25 3.49 -11.29
C ASP A 93 8.11 2.75 -9.95
N VAL A 94 6.87 2.39 -9.58
CA VAL A 94 6.59 1.66 -8.34
C VAL A 94 7.13 0.24 -8.41
N CYS A 95 6.97 -0.46 -9.53
CA CYS A 95 7.55 -1.79 -9.69
C CYS A 95 9.07 -1.77 -9.45
N SER A 96 9.77 -0.80 -10.04
CA SER A 96 11.22 -0.62 -9.85
C SER A 96 11.58 -0.33 -8.39
N LEU A 97 10.77 0.47 -7.69
CA LEU A 97 10.92 0.72 -6.25
C LEU A 97 10.71 -0.55 -5.42
N LEU A 98 9.71 -1.38 -5.72
CA LEU A 98 9.46 -2.61 -4.97
C LEU A 98 10.61 -3.61 -5.18
N ILE A 99 11.10 -3.76 -6.41
CA ILE A 99 12.27 -4.60 -6.72
C ILE A 99 13.51 -4.10 -6.00
N SER A 100 13.76 -2.78 -5.97
CA SER A 100 14.92 -2.23 -5.25
C SER A 100 14.83 -2.43 -3.74
N ASN A 101 13.63 -2.58 -3.20
CA ASN A 101 13.36 -2.98 -1.81
C ASN A 101 13.31 -4.51 -1.60
N GLY A 102 13.67 -5.30 -2.61
CA GLY A 102 13.85 -6.75 -2.48
C GLY A 102 12.66 -7.61 -2.90
N ALA A 103 11.65 -7.06 -3.59
CA ALA A 103 10.58 -7.86 -4.18
C ALA A 103 11.13 -8.86 -5.22
N ASP A 104 10.69 -10.11 -5.12
CA ASP A 104 10.93 -11.15 -6.11
C ASP A 104 9.98 -10.98 -7.31
N ILE A 105 10.54 -11.20 -8.50
CA ILE A 105 9.83 -11.14 -9.78
C ILE A 105 9.67 -12.51 -10.43
N ASN A 106 10.23 -13.56 -9.82
CA ASN A 106 10.21 -14.93 -10.35
C ASN A 106 8.92 -15.69 -10.05
#